data_AF-A0A4Q3SL66-F1
#
_entry.id   AF-A0A4Q3SL66-F1
#
_cell.length_a   1.000
_cell.length_b   1.000
_cell.length_c   1.000
_cell.angle_alpha   90.00
_cell.angle_beta   90.00
_cell.angle_gamma   90.00
#
_symmetry.space_group_name_H-M   'P 1'
#
loop_
_entity.id
_entity.type
_entity.pdbx_description
1 polymer ?
#
loop_
_entity_poly.entity_id
_entity_poly.type
_entity_poly.pdbx_seq_one_letter_code
_entity_poly.pdbx_strand_id
1 'polypeptide(L)'
;MGLGTFSYPLPANEPVLGYAPGSPEKARLKATLAELKGEEIEVAMTIGGQKVESGDTHRMQPPHEIAHTLGHYHSCRTEHVQQAVDAALAAKAEWAATSWENRAAIFLKAAELIATKYRPYINGTTMLGQSKNAYQAEIDAACELADFLRFNVHFLSEIYAQQPISGPGMHNRLEYRPLEGFVLAVSPFNFTAIGANLPAAPALCGN
;
A
#
# COMPACT_ATOMS: atom_id res chain seq x y z
N MET A 1 21.65 -10.89 13.86
CA MET A 1 20.65 -11.55 14.72
C MET A 1 20.16 -10.55 15.74
N GLY A 2 18.86 -10.23 15.75
CA GLY A 2 18.25 -9.54 16.89
C GLY A 2 18.08 -10.54 18.04
N LEU A 3 18.52 -10.17 19.25
CA LEU A 3 18.45 -11.01 20.46
C LEU A 3 17.23 -10.65 21.34
N GLY A 4 16.23 -9.98 20.78
CA GLY A 4 15.05 -9.50 21.50
C GLY A 4 13.75 -10.12 21.00
N THR A 5 12.76 -10.20 21.89
CA THR A 5 11.36 -10.43 21.51
C THR A 5 10.76 -9.09 21.12
N PHE A 6 10.36 -8.95 19.85
CA PHE A 6 9.75 -7.72 19.35
C PHE A 6 8.24 -7.86 19.36
N SER A 7 7.55 -6.81 19.82
CA SER A 7 6.10 -6.70 19.74
C SER A 7 5.70 -5.28 19.37
N TYR A 8 4.62 -5.16 18.60
CA TYR A 8 4.05 -3.86 18.23
C TYR A 8 2.75 -3.64 19.00
N PRO A 9 2.65 -2.55 19.79
CA PRO A 9 1.44 -2.27 20.57
C PRO A 9 0.24 -2.02 19.66
N LEU A 10 -0.97 -2.16 20.21
CA LEU A 10 -2.21 -1.84 19.51
C LEU A 10 -2.17 -0.38 19.02
N PRO A 11 -2.22 -0.12 17.71
CA PRO A 11 -2.25 1.24 17.19
C PRO A 11 -3.59 1.92 17.46
N ALA A 12 -3.56 3.26 17.47
CA ALA A 12 -4.78 4.07 17.38
C ALA A 12 -5.14 4.31 15.91
N ASN A 13 -6.43 4.45 15.64
CA ASN A 13 -6.91 4.87 14.32
C ASN A 13 -6.39 6.26 13.96
N GLU A 14 -6.06 6.43 12.68
CA GLU A 14 -5.63 7.70 12.12
C GLU A 14 -6.76 8.74 12.24
N PRO A 15 -6.51 9.93 12.83
CA PRO A 15 -7.52 10.98 12.94
C PRO A 15 -8.01 11.44 11.57
N VAL A 16 -9.34 11.55 11.41
CA VAL A 16 -9.96 12.05 10.18
C VAL A 16 -9.91 13.59 10.17
N LEU A 17 -9.34 14.17 9.12
CA LEU A 17 -9.31 15.62 8.96
C LEU A 17 -10.65 16.15 8.39
N GLY A 18 -11.07 17.32 8.90
CA GLY A 18 -12.41 17.86 8.62
C GLY A 18 -12.53 18.71 7.36
N TYR A 19 -11.44 19.29 6.83
CA TYR A 19 -11.44 20.17 5.65
C TYR A 19 -12.42 21.36 5.76
N ALA A 20 -12.52 21.93 6.96
CA ALA A 20 -13.38 23.06 7.26
C ALA A 20 -12.96 24.33 6.48
N PRO A 21 -13.87 25.31 6.28
CA PRO A 21 -13.49 26.60 5.72
C PRO A 21 -12.30 27.23 6.46
N GLY A 22 -11.26 27.63 5.73
CA GLY A 22 -10.05 28.25 6.28
C GLY A 22 -9.01 27.30 6.88
N SER A 23 -9.27 25.98 6.90
CA SER A 23 -8.32 25.03 7.48
C SER A 23 -7.08 24.80 6.61
N PRO A 24 -5.90 24.55 7.22
CA PRO A 24 -4.65 24.35 6.48
C PRO A 24 -4.70 23.12 5.56
N GLU A 25 -5.35 22.03 5.98
CA GLU A 25 -5.49 20.82 5.17
C GLU A 25 -6.35 21.06 3.93
N LYS A 26 -7.37 21.92 4.02
CA LYS A 26 -8.18 22.33 2.86
C LYS A 26 -7.38 23.19 1.89
N ALA A 27 -6.59 24.14 2.41
CA ALA A 27 -5.72 24.95 1.58
C ALA A 27 -4.69 24.07 0.83
N ARG A 28 -4.05 23.13 1.55
CA ARG A 28 -3.06 22.22 0.97
C ARG A 28 -3.67 21.26 -0.06
N LEU A 29 -4.84 20.69 0.21
CA LEU A 29 -5.53 19.80 -0.72
C LEU A 29 -5.93 20.54 -2.01
N LYS A 30 -6.44 21.78 -1.89
CA LYS A 30 -6.72 22.62 -3.07
C LYS A 30 -5.48 22.89 -3.93
N ALA A 31 -4.36 23.23 -3.30
CA ALA A 31 -3.10 23.43 -4.01
C ALA A 31 -2.68 22.14 -4.74
N THR A 32 -2.78 21.00 -4.05
CA THR A 32 -2.42 19.69 -4.61
C THR A 32 -3.33 19.29 -5.78
N LEU A 33 -4.63 19.57 -5.71
CA LEU A 33 -5.56 19.32 -6.83
C LEU A 33 -5.22 20.21 -8.05
N ALA A 34 -4.80 21.45 -7.83
CA ALA A 34 -4.36 22.32 -8.92
C ALA A 34 -3.04 21.85 -9.54
N GLU A 35 -2.09 21.41 -8.71
CA GLU A 35 -0.83 20.78 -9.16
C GLU A 35 -1.13 19.53 -10.01
N LEU A 36 -1.93 18.60 -9.51
CA LEU A 36 -2.28 17.35 -10.19
C LEU A 36 -3.07 17.52 -11.48
N LYS A 37 -3.85 18.60 -11.62
CA LYS A 37 -4.56 18.93 -12.87
C LYS A 37 -3.70 19.73 -13.85
N GLY A 38 -2.56 20.26 -13.41
CA GLY A 38 -1.69 21.11 -14.21
C GLY A 38 -0.71 20.36 -15.10
N GLU A 39 -0.48 19.07 -14.82
CA GLU A 39 0.49 18.23 -15.52
C GLU A 39 -0.14 16.87 -15.85
N GLU A 40 -0.02 16.46 -17.11
CA GLU A 40 -0.35 15.09 -17.51
C GLU A 40 0.79 14.15 -17.14
N ILE A 41 0.47 13.03 -16.49
CA ILE A 41 1.48 12.03 -16.09
C ILE A 41 1.46 10.79 -16.97
N GLU A 42 2.61 10.13 -17.08
CA GLU A 42 2.74 8.81 -17.69
C GLU A 42 2.96 7.75 -16.59
N VAL A 43 2.06 6.75 -16.55
CA VAL A 43 2.07 5.68 -15.54
C VAL A 43 2.55 4.39 -16.18
N ALA A 44 3.85 4.13 -16.04
CA ALA A 44 4.49 2.88 -16.42
C ALA A 44 4.17 1.75 -15.42
N MET A 45 4.27 0.51 -15.89
CA MET A 45 4.30 -0.64 -14.99
C MET A 45 5.59 -0.60 -14.16
N THR A 46 5.57 -1.16 -12.95
CA THR A 46 6.79 -1.36 -12.15
C THR A 46 7.05 -2.84 -11.99
N ILE A 47 8.12 -3.35 -12.61
CA ILE A 47 8.49 -4.77 -12.61
C ILE A 47 9.94 -4.88 -12.12
N GLY A 48 10.17 -5.67 -11.07
CA GLY A 48 11.52 -5.82 -10.49
C GLY A 48 12.17 -4.50 -10.04
N GLY A 49 11.35 -3.51 -9.65
CA GLY A 49 11.82 -2.17 -9.28
C GLY A 49 12.14 -1.24 -10.46
N GLN A 50 11.91 -1.67 -11.70
CA GLN A 50 12.13 -0.86 -12.91
C GLN A 50 10.81 -0.40 -13.54
N LYS A 51 10.81 0.80 -14.11
CA LYS A 51 9.69 1.28 -14.94
C LYS A 51 9.71 0.54 -16.28
N VAL A 52 8.57 -0.02 -16.66
CA VAL A 52 8.38 -0.74 -17.94
C VAL A 52 7.26 -0.07 -18.72
N GLU A 53 7.62 0.42 -19.90
CA GLU A 53 6.73 1.10 -20.84
C GLU A 53 6.40 0.16 -21.99
N SER A 54 5.12 -0.20 -22.15
CA SER A 54 4.68 -1.12 -23.21
C SER A 54 4.47 -0.43 -24.57
N GLY A 55 4.45 0.90 -24.59
CA GLY A 55 3.98 1.71 -25.72
C GLY A 55 2.47 1.63 -26.01
N ASP A 56 1.74 0.71 -25.39
CA ASP A 56 0.28 0.60 -25.48
C ASP A 56 -0.36 1.39 -24.35
N THR A 57 -0.81 2.60 -24.64
CA THR A 57 -1.24 3.56 -23.62
C THR A 57 -2.74 3.83 -23.62
N HIS A 58 -3.31 4.01 -22.43
CA HIS A 58 -4.71 4.37 -22.24
C HIS A 58 -4.84 5.64 -21.41
N ARG A 59 -5.76 6.51 -21.85
CA ARG A 59 -6.03 7.79 -21.21
C ARG A 59 -6.71 7.62 -19.85
N MET A 60 -6.24 8.39 -18.88
CA MET A 60 -6.87 8.59 -17.57
C MET A 60 -7.57 9.94 -17.54
N GLN A 61 -8.76 9.98 -16.95
CA GLN A 61 -9.58 11.18 -16.83
C GLN A 61 -10.37 11.17 -15.53
N PRO A 62 -10.73 12.33 -14.96
CA PRO A 62 -11.63 12.36 -13.81
C PRO A 62 -13.04 11.92 -14.23
N PRO A 63 -13.72 11.04 -13.48
CA PRO A 63 -15.09 10.65 -13.82
C PRO A 63 -16.09 11.82 -13.84
N HIS A 64 -15.84 12.87 -13.04
CA HIS A 64 -16.66 14.09 -12.99
C HIS A 64 -16.29 15.14 -14.06
N GLU A 65 -15.22 14.92 -14.84
CA GLU A 65 -14.71 15.88 -15.82
C GLU A 65 -14.06 15.13 -16.99
N ILE A 66 -14.86 14.34 -17.71
CA ILE A 66 -14.39 13.41 -18.76
C ILE A 66 -13.63 14.09 -19.92
N ALA A 67 -13.76 15.41 -20.09
CA ALA A 67 -13.01 16.16 -21.10
C ALA A 67 -11.56 16.46 -20.68
N HIS A 68 -11.25 16.40 -19.38
CA HIS A 68 -9.91 16.66 -18.87
C HIS A 68 -9.05 15.40 -18.91
N THR A 69 -7.78 15.52 -19.29
CA THR A 69 -6.81 14.42 -19.30
C THR A 69 -5.92 14.56 -18.07
N LEU A 70 -5.85 13.50 -17.25
CA LEU A 70 -4.88 13.42 -16.15
C LEU A 70 -3.54 12.83 -16.60
N GLY A 71 -3.55 12.11 -17.72
CA GLY A 71 -2.37 11.42 -18.23
C GLY A 71 -2.73 10.09 -18.91
N HIS A 72 -1.73 9.24 -19.05
CA HIS A 72 -1.85 7.94 -19.71
C HIS A 72 -1.16 6.85 -18.89
N TYR A 73 -1.69 5.63 -18.90
CA TYR A 73 -1.03 4.46 -18.31
C TYR A 73 -0.70 3.43 -19.38
N HIS A 74 0.36 2.65 -19.16
CA HIS A 74 0.73 1.55 -20.04
C HIS A 74 -0.06 0.28 -19.71
N SER A 75 -0.78 -0.25 -20.69
CA SER A 75 -1.42 -1.55 -20.59
C SER A 75 -0.39 -2.68 -20.65
N CYS A 76 -0.62 -3.71 -19.84
CA CYS A 76 0.25 -4.88 -19.81
C CYS A 76 -0.10 -5.87 -20.94
N ARG A 77 0.86 -6.76 -21.23
CA ARG A 77 0.74 -7.87 -22.18
C ARG A 77 1.20 -9.13 -21.48
N THR A 78 0.95 -10.31 -22.07
CA THR A 78 1.34 -11.60 -21.49
C THR A 78 2.82 -11.66 -21.10
N GLU A 79 3.71 -11.08 -21.91
CA GLU A 79 5.15 -11.01 -21.61
C GLU A 79 5.46 -10.20 -20.34
N HIS A 80 4.76 -9.10 -20.11
CA HIS A 80 4.91 -8.28 -18.91
C HIS A 80 4.44 -9.02 -17.65
N VAL A 81 3.37 -9.82 -17.77
CA VAL A 81 2.89 -10.67 -16.66
C VAL A 81 3.96 -11.72 -16.31
N GLN A 82 4.55 -12.37 -17.31
CA GLN A 82 5.62 -13.34 -17.07
C GLN A 82 6.84 -12.66 -16.41
N GLN A 83 7.27 -11.49 -16.91
CA GLN A 83 8.35 -10.71 -16.29
C GLN A 83 8.04 -10.35 -14.84
N ALA A 84 6.80 -9.99 -14.51
CA ALA A 84 6.38 -9.68 -13.14
C ALA A 84 6.41 -10.91 -12.23
N VAL A 85 5.96 -12.07 -12.72
CA VAL A 85 6.05 -13.34 -11.99
C VAL A 85 7.51 -13.73 -11.74
N ASP A 86 8.35 -13.68 -12.76
CA ASP A 86 9.77 -14.02 -12.66
C ASP A 86 10.49 -13.08 -11.67
N ALA A 87 10.20 -11.78 -11.72
CA ALA A 87 10.76 -10.80 -10.79
C ALA A 87 10.31 -11.04 -9.35
N ALA A 88 9.04 -11.37 -9.12
CA ALA A 88 8.52 -11.68 -7.78
C ALA A 88 9.17 -12.95 -7.21
N LEU A 89 9.30 -14.00 -8.03
CA LEU A 89 9.96 -15.25 -7.62
C LEU A 89 11.46 -15.06 -7.36
N ALA A 90 12.14 -14.22 -8.14
CA ALA A 90 13.54 -13.88 -7.93
C ALA A 90 13.78 -13.13 -6.61
N ALA A 91 12.87 -12.22 -6.23
CA ALA A 91 12.97 -11.46 -4.98
C ALA A 91 12.55 -12.26 -3.73
N LYS A 92 11.79 -13.34 -3.91
CA LYS A 92 11.13 -14.11 -2.83
C LYS A 92 12.09 -14.52 -1.72
N ALA A 93 13.22 -15.13 -2.07
CA ALA A 93 14.14 -15.71 -1.10
C ALA A 93 14.74 -14.63 -0.18
N GLU A 94 15.16 -13.50 -0.76
CA GLU A 94 15.73 -12.38 -0.01
C GLU A 94 14.68 -11.70 0.88
N TRP A 95 13.47 -11.48 0.35
CA TRP A 95 12.38 -10.87 1.11
C TRP A 95 11.89 -11.75 2.27
N ALA A 96 11.75 -13.06 2.04
CA ALA A 96 11.39 -14.01 3.09
C ALA A 96 12.47 -14.11 4.18
N ALA A 97 13.76 -14.01 3.80
CA ALA A 97 14.89 -13.99 4.72
C ALA A 97 15.04 -12.68 5.51
N THR A 98 14.41 -11.60 5.06
CA THR A 98 14.35 -10.33 5.82
C THR A 98 13.63 -10.57 7.14
N SER A 99 14.18 -10.08 8.26
CA SER A 99 13.51 -10.25 9.55
C SER A 99 12.13 -9.59 9.55
N TRP A 100 11.16 -10.17 10.24
CA TRP A 100 9.78 -9.68 10.17
C TRP A 100 9.64 -8.25 10.71
N GLU A 101 10.50 -7.85 11.66
CA GLU A 101 10.57 -6.49 12.20
C GLU A 101 11.02 -5.49 11.13
N ASN A 102 11.99 -5.87 10.30
CA ASN A 102 12.45 -5.04 9.20
C ASN A 102 11.39 -4.95 8.09
N ARG A 103 10.65 -6.04 7.83
CA ARG A 103 9.46 -5.98 6.96
C ARG A 103 8.42 -5.02 7.54
N ALA A 104 8.06 -5.19 8.81
CA ALA A 104 7.09 -4.33 9.51
C ALA A 104 7.48 -2.85 9.48
N ALA A 105 8.77 -2.53 9.66
CA ALA A 105 9.27 -1.16 9.62
C ALA A 105 8.99 -0.44 8.29
N ILE A 106 9.00 -1.15 7.16
CA ILE A 106 8.68 -0.59 5.84
C ILE A 106 7.21 -0.13 5.81
N PHE A 107 6.27 -0.97 6.26
CA PHE A 107 4.85 -0.65 6.26
C PHE A 107 4.49 0.43 7.29
N LEU A 108 5.12 0.42 8.47
CA LEU A 108 4.98 1.49 9.46
C LEU A 108 5.51 2.82 8.92
N LYS A 109 6.63 2.81 8.20
CA LYS A 109 7.16 4.01 7.55
C LYS A 109 6.25 4.51 6.43
N ALA A 110 5.66 3.61 5.64
CA ALA A 110 4.68 3.96 4.62
C ALA A 110 3.43 4.59 5.25
N ALA A 111 2.90 4.02 6.34
CA ALA A 111 1.76 4.57 7.09
C ALA A 111 2.04 6.01 7.56
N GLU A 112 3.22 6.25 8.13
CA GLU A 112 3.63 7.59 8.57
C GLU A 112 3.72 8.58 7.41
N LEU A 113 4.31 8.17 6.28
CA LEU A 113 4.43 9.01 5.10
C LEU A 113 3.07 9.34 4.48
N ILE A 114 2.12 8.40 4.52
CA ILE A 114 0.73 8.58 4.06
C ILE A 114 -0.03 9.51 5.00
N ALA A 115 0.11 9.34 6.32
CA ALA A 115 -0.56 10.17 7.32
C ALA A 115 -0.07 11.63 7.33
N THR A 116 1.16 11.87 6.82
CA THR A 116 1.81 13.19 6.86
C THR A 116 2.14 13.72 5.46
N LYS A 117 3.35 13.44 4.95
CA LYS A 117 3.95 14.04 3.75
C LYS A 117 3.09 13.87 2.50
N TYR A 118 2.55 12.68 2.30
CA TYR A 118 1.81 12.31 1.08
C TYR A 118 0.29 12.37 1.25
N ARG A 119 -0.23 12.69 2.44
CA ARG A 119 -1.68 12.77 2.72
C ARG A 119 -2.46 13.60 1.69
N PRO A 120 -2.08 14.85 1.38
CA PRO A 120 -2.82 15.65 0.41
C PRO A 120 -2.67 15.11 -1.03
N TYR A 121 -1.55 14.48 -1.34
CA TYR A 121 -1.28 13.91 -2.66
C TYR A 121 -2.13 12.69 -2.92
N ILE A 122 -2.13 11.72 -2.00
CA ILE A 122 -2.92 10.50 -2.16
C ILE A 122 -4.43 10.81 -2.19
N ASN A 123 -4.91 11.69 -1.30
CA ASN A 123 -6.29 12.15 -1.33
C ASN A 123 -6.61 12.88 -2.64
N GLY A 124 -5.72 13.75 -3.13
CA GLY A 124 -5.89 14.45 -4.40
C GLY A 124 -6.01 13.51 -5.59
N THR A 125 -5.13 12.50 -5.69
CA THR A 125 -5.19 11.50 -6.75
C THR A 125 -6.45 10.65 -6.69
N THR A 126 -6.90 10.27 -5.49
CA THR A 126 -8.15 9.54 -5.28
C THR A 126 -9.38 10.37 -5.64
N MET A 127 -9.40 11.66 -5.27
CA MET A 127 -10.48 12.56 -5.65
C MET A 127 -10.57 12.70 -7.17
N LEU A 128 -9.45 12.92 -7.85
CA LEU A 128 -9.43 13.10 -9.30
C LEU A 128 -9.74 11.79 -10.04
N GLY A 129 -9.00 10.71 -9.77
CA GLY A 129 -9.13 9.44 -10.49
C GLY A 129 -10.40 8.66 -10.19
N GLN A 130 -10.97 8.80 -8.99
CA GLN A 130 -12.14 8.01 -8.54
C GLN A 130 -13.36 8.89 -8.22
N SER A 131 -13.28 10.20 -8.48
CA SER A 131 -14.37 11.15 -8.25
C SER A 131 -14.90 11.22 -6.82
N LYS A 132 -14.03 10.97 -5.84
CA LYS A 132 -14.36 11.11 -4.42
C LYS A 132 -14.41 12.57 -4.00
N ASN A 133 -15.28 12.90 -3.05
CA ASN A 133 -15.18 14.17 -2.33
C ASN A 133 -14.03 14.10 -1.28
N ALA A 134 -13.66 15.25 -0.72
CA ALA A 134 -12.52 15.32 0.22
C ALA A 134 -12.67 14.39 1.43
N TYR A 135 -13.88 14.29 2.00
CA TYR A 135 -14.13 13.41 3.14
C TYR A 135 -14.02 11.93 2.75
N GLN A 136 -14.60 11.54 1.61
CA GLN A 136 -14.56 10.17 1.10
C GLN A 136 -13.15 9.73 0.72
N ALA A 137 -12.32 10.64 0.20
CA ALA A 137 -10.91 10.37 -0.05
C ALA A 137 -10.12 10.25 1.26
N GLU A 138 -10.36 11.14 2.22
CA GLU A 138 -9.68 11.15 3.51
C GLU A 138 -9.90 9.87 4.31
N ILE A 139 -11.14 9.41 4.45
CA ILE A 139 -11.43 8.20 5.22
C ILE A 139 -10.88 6.93 4.56
N ASP A 140 -10.67 6.95 3.24
CA ASP A 140 -10.15 5.83 2.42
C ASP A 140 -8.63 5.91 2.26
N ALA A 141 -8.17 6.82 1.39
CA ALA A 141 -6.81 6.86 0.89
C ALA A 141 -5.78 7.31 1.93
N ALA A 142 -6.21 8.06 2.94
CA ALA A 142 -5.36 8.44 4.07
C ALA A 142 -5.61 7.54 5.29
N CYS A 143 -6.78 7.64 5.91
CA CYS A 143 -7.04 7.02 7.21
C CYS A 143 -7.06 5.49 7.14
N GLU A 144 -7.96 4.90 6.35
CA GLU A 144 -8.10 3.45 6.25
C GLU A 144 -6.82 2.79 5.73
N LEU A 145 -6.13 3.41 4.77
CA LEU A 145 -4.84 2.91 4.30
C LEU A 145 -3.75 2.94 5.39
N ALA A 146 -3.57 4.06 6.09
CA ALA A 146 -2.60 4.13 7.18
C ALA A 146 -2.94 3.15 8.30
N ASP A 147 -4.22 2.98 8.60
CA ASP A 147 -4.71 2.02 9.58
C ASP A 147 -4.44 0.58 9.15
N PHE A 148 -4.73 0.17 7.91
CA PHE A 148 -4.39 -1.17 7.42
C PHE A 148 -2.92 -1.49 7.65
N LEU A 149 -2.02 -0.56 7.30
CA LEU A 149 -0.58 -0.76 7.44
C LEU A 149 -0.15 -0.90 8.90
N ARG A 150 -0.71 -0.11 9.82
CA ARG A 150 -0.39 -0.19 11.26
C ARG A 150 -1.01 -1.39 11.94
N PHE A 151 -2.30 -1.62 11.72
CA PHE A 151 -3.05 -2.71 12.35
C PHE A 151 -2.59 -4.07 11.83
N ASN A 152 -2.27 -4.24 10.53
CA ASN A 152 -1.73 -5.51 10.04
C ASN A 152 -0.39 -5.86 10.69
N VAL A 153 0.47 -4.87 10.97
CA VAL A 153 1.73 -5.10 11.71
C VAL A 153 1.44 -5.58 13.14
N HIS A 154 0.49 -4.93 13.82
CA HIS A 154 0.06 -5.36 15.15
C HIS A 154 -0.51 -6.78 15.13
N PHE A 155 -1.44 -7.09 14.22
CA PHE A 155 -2.04 -8.41 14.11
C PHE A 155 -1.01 -9.49 13.77
N LEU A 156 -0.03 -9.20 12.90
CA LEU A 156 1.04 -10.16 12.61
C LEU A 156 1.92 -10.41 13.84
N SER A 157 2.17 -9.38 14.64
CA SER A 157 2.85 -9.54 15.94
C SER A 157 2.07 -10.45 16.89
N GLU A 158 0.74 -10.34 16.95
CA GLU A 158 -0.11 -11.22 17.75
C GLU A 158 -0.11 -12.67 17.22
N ILE A 159 -0.17 -12.84 15.90
CA ILE A 159 -0.10 -14.16 15.25
C ILE A 159 1.22 -14.84 15.59
N TYR A 160 2.36 -14.15 15.45
CA TYR A 160 3.67 -14.73 15.72
C TYR A 160 3.91 -15.06 17.20
N ALA A 161 3.20 -14.41 18.11
CA ALA A 161 3.25 -14.72 19.54
C ALA A 161 2.53 -16.03 19.92
N GLN A 162 1.65 -16.56 19.06
CA GLN A 162 0.94 -17.81 19.32
C GLN A 162 1.88 -19.00 19.16
N GLN A 163 2.15 -19.70 20.27
CA GLN A 163 3.06 -20.85 20.37
C GLN A 163 2.42 -22.02 21.13
N PRO A 164 2.79 -23.28 20.81
CA PRO A 164 2.22 -24.47 21.47
C PRO A 164 2.79 -24.68 22.88
N ILE A 165 2.03 -25.42 23.70
CA ILE A 165 2.50 -25.88 25.01
C ILE A 165 3.65 -26.89 24.82
N SER A 166 4.68 -26.78 25.65
CA SER A 166 5.78 -27.75 25.75
C SER A 166 5.62 -28.62 27.00
N GLY A 167 5.60 -29.94 26.83
CA GLY A 167 5.57 -30.90 27.94
C GLY A 167 6.96 -31.18 28.52
N PRO A 168 7.06 -31.95 29.61
CA PRO A 168 8.34 -32.32 30.21
C PRO A 168 9.27 -33.01 29.20
N GLY A 169 10.52 -32.55 29.09
CA GLY A 169 11.51 -33.11 28.15
C GLY A 169 11.29 -32.76 26.68
N MET A 170 10.33 -31.88 26.36
CA MET A 170 10.01 -31.46 25.00
C MET A 170 10.08 -29.94 24.87
N HIS A 171 10.40 -29.45 23.67
CA HIS A 171 10.28 -28.03 23.31
C HIS A 171 9.60 -27.92 21.95
N ASN A 172 8.34 -27.51 21.96
CA ASN A 172 7.53 -27.34 20.76
C ASN A 172 7.58 -25.87 20.31
N ARG A 173 7.70 -25.67 19.00
CA ARG A 173 7.68 -24.34 18.38
C ARG A 173 6.82 -24.36 17.13
N LEU A 174 6.09 -23.28 16.90
CA LEU A 174 5.39 -23.02 15.64
C LEU A 174 6.15 -21.96 14.84
N GLU A 175 6.35 -22.25 13.55
CA GLU A 175 6.92 -21.32 12.58
C GLU A 175 5.87 -20.97 11.53
N TYR A 176 5.58 -19.66 11.41
CA TYR A 176 4.66 -19.12 10.42
C TYR A 176 5.41 -18.84 9.12
N ARG A 177 5.42 -19.83 8.23
CA ARG A 177 6.08 -19.73 6.94
C ARG A 177 5.27 -18.85 5.97
N PRO A 178 5.92 -18.04 5.11
CA PRO A 178 5.26 -17.47 3.95
C PRO A 178 4.83 -18.58 2.97
N LEU A 179 3.94 -18.26 2.04
CA LEU A 179 3.54 -19.19 0.99
C LEU A 179 4.69 -19.42 0.01
N GLU A 180 4.74 -20.61 -0.58
CA GLU A 180 5.59 -20.87 -1.75
C GLU A 180 4.96 -20.25 -3.01
N GLY A 181 5.80 -19.76 -3.92
CA GLY A 181 5.34 -19.06 -5.13
C GLY A 181 5.06 -17.57 -4.90
N PHE A 182 4.09 -17.03 -5.65
CA PHE A 182 3.71 -15.61 -5.64
C PHE A 182 2.21 -15.43 -5.34
N VAL A 183 1.83 -14.22 -4.95
CA VAL A 183 0.42 -13.84 -4.73
C VAL A 183 -0.02 -12.89 -5.84
N LEU A 184 -1.18 -13.17 -6.44
CA LEU A 184 -1.85 -12.24 -7.35
C LEU A 184 -2.87 -11.40 -6.57
N ALA A 185 -2.66 -10.08 -6.54
CA ALA A 185 -3.61 -9.13 -5.99
C ALA A 185 -4.35 -8.42 -7.14
N VAL A 186 -5.68 -8.53 -7.16
CA VAL A 186 -6.57 -7.83 -8.10
C VAL A 186 -7.47 -6.90 -7.31
N SER A 187 -7.29 -5.59 -7.48
CA SER A 187 -7.97 -4.58 -6.67
C SER A 187 -9.16 -3.93 -7.39
N PRO A 188 -10.21 -3.54 -6.66
CA PRO A 188 -11.34 -2.80 -7.21
C PRO A 188 -11.04 -1.30 -7.31
N PHE A 189 -11.85 -0.58 -8.08
CA PHE A 189 -11.70 0.87 -8.26
C PHE A 189 -12.18 1.71 -7.07
N ASN A 190 -12.98 1.15 -6.15
CA ASN A 190 -13.81 1.92 -5.23
C ASN A 190 -13.07 2.38 -3.95
N PHE A 191 -11.95 1.74 -3.59
CA PHE A 191 -11.14 2.12 -2.43
C PHE A 191 -9.65 2.02 -2.74
N THR A 192 -8.95 3.13 -2.50
CA THR A 192 -7.48 3.19 -2.60
C THR A 192 -6.83 2.35 -1.52
N ALA A 193 -7.40 2.35 -0.31
CA ALA A 193 -6.95 1.54 0.81
C ALA A 193 -6.99 0.04 0.49
N ILE A 194 -8.09 -0.45 -0.09
CA ILE A 194 -8.19 -1.86 -0.53
C ILE A 194 -7.14 -2.14 -1.61
N GLY A 195 -6.97 -1.22 -2.57
CA GLY A 195 -5.98 -1.37 -3.64
C GLY A 195 -4.55 -1.54 -3.16
N ALA A 196 -4.17 -0.86 -2.08
CA ALA A 196 -2.85 -0.98 -1.48
C ALA A 196 -2.76 -2.12 -0.45
N ASN A 197 -3.82 -2.40 0.31
CA ASN A 197 -3.80 -3.44 1.35
C ASN A 197 -3.70 -4.86 0.75
N LEU A 198 -4.42 -5.14 -0.35
CA LEU A 198 -4.41 -6.46 -0.98
C LEU A 198 -3.00 -6.97 -1.35
N PRO A 199 -2.11 -6.16 -1.97
CA PRO A 199 -0.72 -6.57 -2.18
C PRO A 199 0.18 -6.42 -0.93
N ALA A 200 -0.08 -5.43 -0.06
CA ALA A 200 0.79 -5.16 1.10
C ALA A 200 0.68 -6.22 2.20
N ALA A 201 -0.53 -6.70 2.51
CA ALA A 201 -0.77 -7.68 3.56
C ALA A 201 -0.01 -9.01 3.35
N PRO A 202 -0.06 -9.68 2.18
CA PRO A 202 0.76 -10.86 1.95
C PRO A 202 2.26 -10.53 1.95
N ALA A 203 2.68 -9.39 1.39
CA ALA A 203 4.09 -8.99 1.40
C ALA A 203 4.63 -8.83 2.84
N LEU A 204 3.84 -8.27 3.76
CA LEU A 204 4.21 -8.17 5.19
C LEU A 204 4.49 -9.55 5.82
N CYS A 205 3.70 -10.56 5.46
CA CYS A 205 3.87 -11.94 5.89
C CYS A 205 5.10 -12.64 5.27
N GLY A 206 5.87 -11.96 4.42
CA GLY A 206 7.05 -12.50 3.73
C GLY A 206 6.74 -13.17 2.39
N ASN A 207 5.56 -12.92 1.82
CA ASN A 207 5.21 -13.44 0.49
C ASN A 207 5.85 -12.65 -0.64
#